data_AF-A0AAV6GMX1-F1
#
_entry.id   AF-A0AAV6GMX1-F1
#
_cell.length_a   1.000
_cell.length_b   1.000
_cell.length_c   1.000
_cell.angle_alpha   90.00
_cell.angle_beta   90.00
_cell.angle_gamma   90.00
#
_symmetry.space_group_name_H-M   'P 1'
#
loop_
_entity.id
_entity.type
_entity.pdbx_description
1 polymer ?
#
loop_
_entity_poly.entity_id
_entity_poly.type
_entity_poly.pdbx_seq_one_letter_code
_entity_poly.pdbx_strand_id
1 'polypeptide(L)'
;MMQLLQLLNIVLVMLSVFNQGDCMRDNIIGGHVAKPHSHPYMVLIPYESQGNIWRECDGFLVREDFVMTAAHCKGMRMFVFPGVHDKSKLNKNLRVEATPFVHPNYTLNENEVKNDIMLLKLKQNVTLTNKRIYRPFSGGLWRPTRLW
;
A
#
# COMPACT_ATOMS: atom_id res chain seq x y z
N MET A 1 7.82 49.65 33.03
CA MET A 1 7.59 49.72 31.57
C MET A 1 8.35 48.64 30.80
N MET A 2 9.68 48.50 30.97
CA MET A 2 10.50 47.52 30.24
C MET A 2 10.08 46.03 30.39
N GLN A 3 9.58 45.59 31.55
CA GLN A 3 9.14 44.20 31.75
C GLN A 3 7.86 43.85 30.95
N LEU A 4 6.94 44.81 30.78
CA LEU A 4 5.72 44.61 29.98
C LEU A 4 6.04 44.47 28.48
N LEU A 5 7.02 45.23 27.98
CA LEU A 5 7.50 45.13 26.60
C LEU A 5 8.22 43.79 26.34
N GLN A 6 8.98 43.29 27.32
CA GLN A 6 9.61 41.97 27.22
C GLN A 6 8.59 40.83 27.20
N LEU A 7 7.58 40.88 28.08
CA LEU A 7 6.51 39.88 28.10
C LEU A 7 5.69 39.90 26.80
N LEU A 8 5.40 41.09 26.26
CA LEU A 8 4.70 41.22 24.97
C LEU A 8 5.52 40.61 23.82
N ASN A 9 6.82 40.84 23.77
CA ASN A 9 7.71 40.23 22.77
C ASN A 9 7.77 38.71 22.91
N ILE A 10 7.81 38.17 24.13
CA ILE A 10 7.77 36.72 24.37
C ILE A 10 6.43 36.13 23.88
N VAL A 11 5.31 36.78 24.17
CA VAL A 11 3.98 36.34 23.70
C VAL A 11 3.91 36.36 22.17
N LEU A 12 4.43 37.40 21.51
CA LEU A 12 4.48 37.50 20.05
C LEU A 12 5.36 36.39 19.43
N VAL A 13 6.50 36.09 20.03
CA VAL A 13 7.37 34.98 19.60
C VAL A 13 6.64 33.64 19.77
N MET A 14 5.98 33.40 20.90
CA MET A 14 5.23 32.16 21.10
C MET A 14 4.09 32.00 20.09
N LEU A 15 3.32 33.06 19.83
CA LEU A 15 2.24 33.07 18.81
C LEU A 15 2.77 32.81 17.39
N SER A 16 4.01 33.19 17.08
CA SER A 16 4.64 32.90 15.79
C SER A 16 5.06 31.43 15.65
N VAL A 17 5.45 30.78 16.75
CA VAL A 17 5.87 29.36 16.78
C VAL A 17 4.65 28.42 16.79
N PHE A 18 3.57 28.77 17.50
CA PHE A 18 2.35 27.95 17.56
C PHE A 18 1.54 27.91 16.25
N ASN A 19 1.80 28.80 15.29
CA ASN A 19 1.13 28.79 13.98
C ASN A 19 1.75 27.83 12.96
N GLN A 20 2.84 27.15 13.30
CA GLN A 20 3.40 26.07 12.48
C GLN A 20 2.79 24.73 12.89
N GLY A 21 1.46 24.67 12.90
CA GLY A 21 0.69 23.43 12.96
C GLY A 21 0.68 22.71 11.63
N ASP A 22 1.82 22.59 10.94
CA ASP A 22 1.94 21.67 9.82
C ASP A 22 2.08 20.27 10.42
N CYS A 23 0.93 19.63 10.62
CA CYS A 23 0.86 18.18 10.73
C CYS A 23 1.60 17.63 9.52
N MET A 24 2.81 17.10 9.74
CA MET A 24 3.59 16.39 8.73
C MET A 24 2.76 15.21 8.23
N ARG A 25 1.90 15.46 7.25
CA ARG A 25 1.48 14.43 6.30
C ARG A 25 2.73 14.12 5.52
N ASP A 26 3.16 12.86 5.57
CA ASP A 26 4.15 12.30 4.65
C ASP A 26 3.63 12.46 3.21
N ASN A 27 3.78 13.66 2.66
CA ASN A 27 3.41 13.97 1.31
C ASN A 27 4.57 13.48 0.43
N ILE A 28 4.26 12.66 -0.55
CA ILE A 28 5.21 12.23 -1.57
C ILE A 28 5.77 13.50 -2.25
N ILE A 29 7.05 13.80 -2.04
CA ILE A 29 7.67 15.01 -2.58
C ILE A 29 7.87 14.83 -4.08
N GLY A 30 7.24 15.68 -4.89
CA GLY A 30 7.36 15.67 -6.36
C GLY A 30 6.64 14.50 -7.06
N GLY A 31 5.91 13.67 -6.31
CA GLY A 31 5.08 12.62 -6.88
C GLY A 31 3.78 13.16 -7.47
N HIS A 32 3.16 12.39 -8.36
CA HIS A 32 1.81 12.63 -8.82
C HIS A 32 1.01 11.33 -8.80
N VAL A 33 -0.31 11.50 -8.71
CA VAL A 33 -1.32 10.46 -8.82
C VAL A 33 -1.15 9.76 -10.19
N ALA A 34 -0.84 8.46 -10.18
CA ALA A 34 -0.68 7.67 -11.39
C ALA A 34 -2.03 7.49 -12.09
N LYS A 35 -2.03 7.60 -13.43
CA LYS A 35 -3.25 7.44 -14.22
C LYS A 35 -4.00 6.15 -13.84
N PRO A 36 -5.33 6.18 -13.64
CA PRO A 36 -6.11 5.01 -13.29
C PRO A 36 -5.84 3.78 -14.17
N HIS A 37 -5.50 2.69 -13.49
CA HIS A 37 -5.19 1.38 -14.09
C HIS A 37 -4.06 1.39 -15.14
N SER A 38 -3.16 2.39 -15.10
CA SER A 38 -1.97 2.44 -15.96
C SER A 38 -0.93 1.36 -15.62
N HIS A 39 -0.94 0.90 -14.37
CA HIS A 39 -0.05 -0.15 -13.84
C HIS A 39 -0.89 -1.35 -13.42
N PRO A 40 -1.51 -2.07 -14.37
CA PRO A 40 -2.50 -3.08 -14.05
C PRO A 40 -1.91 -4.27 -13.32
N TYR A 41 -0.60 -4.51 -13.44
CA TYR A 41 0.10 -5.60 -12.76
C TYR A 41 0.34 -5.35 -11.27
N MET A 42 0.10 -4.14 -10.74
CA MET A 42 0.32 -3.84 -9.33
C MET A 42 -0.69 -4.58 -8.44
N VAL A 43 -0.18 -5.11 -7.33
CA VAL A 43 -0.92 -5.91 -6.37
C VAL A 43 -0.61 -5.42 -4.96
N LEU A 44 -1.64 -5.18 -4.16
CA LEU A 44 -1.51 -4.88 -2.74
C LEU A 44 -1.53 -6.19 -1.93
N ILE A 45 -0.62 -6.32 -0.97
CA ILE A 45 -0.48 -7.46 -0.08
C ILE A 45 -0.70 -6.99 1.37
N PRO A 46 -1.93 -7.08 1.91
CA PRO A 46 -2.25 -6.62 3.25
C PRO A 46 -1.81 -7.62 4.32
N TYR A 47 -1.36 -7.09 5.45
CA TYR A 47 -1.30 -7.81 6.72
C TYR A 47 -2.49 -7.38 7.56
N GLU A 48 -3.44 -8.29 7.72
CA GLU A 48 -4.68 -8.03 8.44
C GLU A 48 -4.81 -8.87 9.71
N SER A 49 -5.38 -8.26 10.75
CA SER A 49 -5.83 -8.94 11.96
C SER A 49 -7.14 -8.32 12.42
N GLN A 50 -8.13 -9.16 12.76
CA GLN A 50 -9.45 -8.71 13.23
C GLN A 50 -10.13 -7.66 12.33
N GLY A 51 -9.87 -7.70 11.03
CA GLY A 51 -10.44 -6.78 10.04
C GLY A 51 -9.69 -5.44 9.87
N ASN A 52 -8.59 -5.23 10.60
CA ASN A 52 -7.71 -4.06 10.49
C ASN A 52 -6.42 -4.43 9.75
N ILE A 53 -6.02 -3.60 8.78
CA ILE A 53 -4.73 -3.71 8.09
C ILE A 53 -3.70 -2.93 8.90
N TRP A 54 -2.64 -3.59 9.36
CA TRP A 54 -1.60 -2.97 10.20
C TRP A 54 -0.25 -2.81 9.49
N ARG A 55 -0.04 -3.56 8.39
CA ARG A 55 1.11 -3.44 7.50
C ARG A 55 0.67 -3.80 6.09
N GLU A 56 1.37 -3.26 5.11
CA GLU A 56 1.16 -3.57 3.71
C GLU A 56 2.51 -3.86 3.05
N CYS A 57 2.49 -4.78 2.10
CA CYS A 57 3.53 -4.97 1.10
C CYS A 57 2.90 -4.79 -0.29
N ASP A 58 3.75 -4.65 -1.29
CA ASP A 58 3.32 -4.61 -2.69
C ASP A 58 3.87 -5.83 -3.44
N GLY A 59 3.30 -6.08 -4.60
CA GLY A 59 3.75 -7.12 -5.51
C GLY A 59 3.35 -6.82 -6.94
N PHE A 60 3.81 -7.66 -7.86
CA PHE A 60 3.50 -7.55 -9.27
C PHE A 60 3.03 -8.89 -9.84
N LEU A 61 1.95 -8.84 -10.60
CA LEU A 61 1.40 -9.99 -11.30
C LEU A 61 2.34 -10.38 -12.45
N VAL A 62 2.92 -11.57 -12.38
CA VAL A 62 3.83 -12.12 -13.41
C VAL A 62 3.17 -13.19 -14.27
N ARG A 63 2.06 -13.75 -13.79
CA ARG A 63 1.15 -14.67 -14.48
C ARG A 63 -0.23 -14.51 -13.88
N GLU A 64 -1.30 -14.93 -14.57
CA GLU A 64 -2.68 -14.81 -14.10
C GLU A 64 -2.91 -15.38 -12.68
N ASP A 65 -2.09 -16.33 -12.26
CA ASP A 65 -2.14 -16.99 -10.96
C ASP A 65 -0.86 -16.81 -10.12
N PHE A 66 0.10 -15.96 -10.53
CA PHE A 66 1.32 -15.70 -9.76
C PHE A 66 1.61 -14.22 -9.59
N VAL A 67 1.85 -13.85 -8.33
CA VAL A 67 2.36 -12.55 -7.91
C VAL A 67 3.78 -12.72 -7.40
N MET A 68 4.69 -11.87 -7.82
CA MET A 68 6.04 -11.78 -7.27
C MET A 68 6.11 -10.64 -6.27
N THR A 69 6.80 -10.86 -5.16
CA THR A 69 7.00 -9.91 -4.07
C THR A 69 8.31 -10.24 -3.33
N ALA A 70 8.63 -9.49 -2.28
CA ALA A 70 9.78 -9.76 -1.43
C ALA A 70 9.52 -10.93 -0.48
N ALA A 71 10.56 -11.69 -0.11
CA ALA A 71 10.45 -12.79 0.84
C ALA A 71 10.18 -12.30 2.27
N HIS A 72 10.72 -11.14 2.65
CA HIS A 72 10.43 -10.52 3.94
C HIS A 72 8.95 -10.14 4.10
N CYS A 73 8.20 -10.06 3.00
CA CYS A 73 6.76 -9.84 2.99
C CYS A 73 5.93 -11.11 3.33
N LYS A 74 6.57 -12.21 3.74
CA LYS A 74 5.85 -13.40 4.18
C LYS A 74 5.12 -13.15 5.51
N GLY A 75 3.79 -13.24 5.49
CA GLY A 75 2.93 -13.31 6.66
C GLY A 75 2.48 -14.74 7.00
N MET A 76 1.70 -14.87 8.08
CA MET A 76 1.14 -16.17 8.50
C MET A 76 0.06 -16.69 7.54
N ARG A 77 -0.76 -15.76 7.01
CA ARG A 77 -1.73 -16.01 5.94
C ARG A 77 -1.54 -14.93 4.89
N MET A 78 -1.55 -15.34 3.62
CA MET A 78 -1.31 -14.42 2.51
C MET A 78 -2.61 -14.16 1.77
N PHE A 79 -2.91 -12.89 1.62
CA PHE A 79 -3.97 -12.39 0.76
C PHE A 79 -3.40 -11.36 -0.18
N VAL A 80 -4.06 -11.17 -1.31
CA VAL A 80 -3.73 -10.13 -2.26
C VAL A 80 -4.98 -9.40 -2.73
N PHE A 81 -4.81 -8.13 -3.06
CA PHE A 81 -5.79 -7.33 -3.79
C PHE A 81 -5.18 -6.92 -5.15
N PRO A 82 -5.54 -7.62 -6.23
CA PRO A 82 -5.06 -7.30 -7.56
C PRO A 82 -5.71 -6.02 -8.12
N GLY A 83 -4.96 -5.22 -8.88
CA GLY A 83 -5.51 -4.08 -9.62
C GLY A 83 -6.10 -2.96 -8.77
N VAL A 84 -5.71 -2.89 -7.49
CA VAL A 84 -6.12 -1.81 -6.59
C VAL A 84 -5.64 -0.50 -7.15
N HIS A 85 -6.56 0.44 -7.23
CA HIS A 85 -6.25 1.82 -7.46
C HIS A 85 -6.16 2.53 -6.11
N ASP A 86 -7.28 2.56 -5.38
CA ASP A 86 -7.41 3.31 -4.13
C ASP A 86 -7.43 2.36 -2.93
N LYS A 87 -6.42 2.45 -2.08
CA LYS A 87 -6.34 1.65 -0.85
C LYS A 87 -7.43 2.01 0.17
N SER A 88 -7.96 3.24 0.14
CA SER A 88 -9.06 3.65 1.02
C SER A 88 -10.41 3.04 0.63
N LYS A 89 -10.54 2.54 -0.61
CA LYS A 89 -11.76 1.93 -1.16
C LYS A 89 -11.61 0.43 -1.41
N LEU A 90 -10.79 -0.27 -0.62
CA LEU A 90 -10.62 -1.71 -0.77
C LEU A 90 -11.94 -2.46 -0.58
N ASN A 91 -12.36 -3.14 -1.64
CA ASN A 91 -13.48 -4.06 -1.57
C ASN A 91 -12.97 -5.43 -1.09
N LYS A 92 -13.31 -5.79 0.16
CA LYS A 92 -12.92 -7.07 0.79
C LYS A 92 -13.34 -8.31 -0.04
N ASN A 93 -14.37 -8.21 -0.87
CA ASN A 93 -14.81 -9.30 -1.75
C ASN A 93 -13.84 -9.56 -2.93
N LEU A 94 -13.00 -8.58 -3.28
CA LEU A 94 -11.98 -8.72 -4.32
C LEU A 94 -10.67 -9.34 -3.82
N ARG A 95 -10.59 -9.64 -2.52
CA ARG A 95 -9.44 -10.30 -1.91
C ARG A 95 -9.27 -11.71 -2.47
N VAL A 96 -8.03 -12.10 -2.74
CA VAL A 96 -7.67 -13.44 -3.18
C VAL A 96 -6.71 -14.06 -2.18
N GLU A 97 -7.00 -15.27 -1.73
CA GLU A 97 -6.08 -16.06 -0.92
C GLU A 97 -4.90 -16.53 -1.79
N ALA A 98 -3.69 -16.53 -1.22
CA ALA A 98 -2.49 -16.95 -1.93
C ALA A 98 -1.62 -17.88 -1.09
N THR A 99 -0.89 -18.77 -1.76
CA THR A 99 0.09 -19.67 -1.16
C THR A 99 1.51 -19.15 -1.40
N PRO A 100 2.32 -18.94 -0.36
CA PRO A 100 3.68 -18.43 -0.51
C PRO A 100 4.70 -19.51 -0.88
N PHE A 101 5.59 -19.16 -1.81
CA PHE A 101 6.76 -19.90 -2.25
C PHE A 101 7.97 -18.99 -2.09
N VAL A 102 8.58 -19.03 -0.90
CA VAL A 102 9.78 -18.26 -0.59
C VAL A 102 10.98 -18.86 -1.34
N HIS A 103 11.89 -18.00 -1.81
CA HIS A 103 13.13 -18.49 -2.40
C HIS A 103 13.88 -19.41 -1.42
N PRO A 104 14.34 -20.60 -1.84
CA PRO A 104 14.91 -21.61 -0.94
C PRO A 104 16.15 -21.11 -0.19
N ASN A 105 16.89 -20.17 -0.79
CA ASN A 105 18.10 -19.58 -0.21
C ASN A 105 17.84 -18.17 0.37
N TYR A 106 16.59 -17.81 0.69
CA TYR A 106 16.31 -16.54 1.38
C TYR A 106 16.93 -16.55 2.77
N THR A 107 17.69 -15.51 3.10
CA THR A 107 18.27 -15.30 4.44
C THR A 107 18.03 -13.87 4.90
N LEU A 108 17.69 -13.71 6.18
CA LEU A 108 17.47 -12.43 6.83
C LEU A 108 18.20 -12.43 8.18
N ASN A 109 19.35 -11.78 8.21
CA ASN A 109 20.18 -11.63 9.41
C ASN A 109 20.48 -10.14 9.60
N GLU A 110 20.99 -9.73 10.77
CA GLU A 110 21.26 -8.31 11.10
C GLU A 110 22.15 -7.59 10.08
N ASN A 111 23.06 -8.33 9.43
CA ASN A 111 24.05 -7.78 8.51
C ASN A 111 23.76 -8.07 7.03
N GLU A 112 22.78 -8.92 6.71
CA GLU A 112 22.60 -9.40 5.35
C GLU A 112 21.16 -9.85 5.03
N VAL A 113 20.65 -9.36 3.89
CA VAL A 113 19.43 -9.85 3.26
C VAL A 113 19.81 -10.42 1.88
N LYS A 114 19.65 -11.74 1.70
CA LYS A 114 19.92 -12.41 0.41
C LYS A 114 18.67 -13.06 -0.12
N ASN A 115 18.54 -13.04 -1.45
CA ASN A 115 17.45 -13.69 -2.18
C ASN A 115 16.06 -13.30 -1.64
N ASP A 116 15.85 -12.00 -1.43
CA ASP A 116 14.60 -11.44 -0.92
C ASP A 116 13.50 -11.43 -1.98
N ILE A 117 13.12 -12.63 -2.41
CA ILE A 117 12.14 -12.86 -3.48
C ILE A 117 11.21 -14.01 -3.07
N MET A 118 9.93 -13.82 -3.31
CA MET A 118 8.88 -14.80 -3.05
C MET A 118 7.84 -14.75 -4.17
N LEU A 119 7.36 -15.92 -4.54
CA LEU A 119 6.20 -16.07 -5.39
C LEU A 119 4.96 -16.39 -4.55
N LEU A 120 3.84 -15.76 -4.88
CA LEU A 120 2.53 -16.02 -4.31
C LEU A 120 1.66 -16.66 -5.40
N LYS A 121 1.28 -17.93 -5.21
CA LYS A 121 0.32 -18.59 -6.09
C LYS A 121 -1.09 -18.26 -5.64
N LEU A 122 -1.90 -17.67 -6.53
CA LEU A 122 -3.26 -17.26 -6.25
C LEU A 122 -4.19 -18.48 -6.27
N LYS A 123 -5.14 -18.54 -5.32
CA LYS A 123 -6.17 -19.60 -5.29
C LYS A 123 -7.15 -19.51 -6.46
N GLN A 124 -7.30 -18.32 -7.04
CA GLN A 124 -8.13 -18.07 -8.20
C GLN A 124 -7.38 -17.16 -9.17
N ASN A 125 -7.45 -17.48 -10.46
CA ASN A 125 -6.81 -16.71 -11.50
C ASN A 125 -7.42 -15.31 -11.61
N VAL A 126 -6.57 -14.34 -11.89
CA VAL A 126 -6.95 -13.00 -12.28
C VAL A 126 -7.34 -13.00 -13.76
N THR A 127 -8.46 -12.36 -14.10
CA THR A 127 -8.84 -12.16 -15.50
C THR A 127 -8.16 -10.90 -16.04
N LEU A 128 -7.35 -11.06 -17.09
CA LEU A 128 -6.72 -9.97 -17.81
C LEU A 128 -7.60 -9.57 -18.99
N THR A 129 -8.22 -8.38 -18.95
CA THR A 129 -9.02 -7.86 -20.06
C THR A 129 -8.53 -6.47 -20.44
N ASN A 130 -8.12 -6.25 -21.70
CA ASN A 130 -7.63 -4.96 -22.20
C ASN A 130 -6.59 -4.28 -21.29
N LYS A 131 -5.58 -5.03 -20.84
CA LYS A 131 -4.55 -4.56 -19.89
C LYS A 131 -5.13 -4.06 -18.56
N ARG A 132 -6.25 -4.62 -18.10
CA ARG A 132 -6.81 -4.37 -16.77
C ARG A 132 -7.01 -5.70 -16.06
N ILE A 133 -6.68 -5.72 -14.78
CA ILE A 133 -7.00 -6.83 -13.88
C ILE A 133 -8.46 -6.64 -13.45
N TYR A 134 -9.33 -7.57 -13.84
CA TYR A 134 -10.67 -7.70 -13.29
C TYR A 134 -10.86 -9.11 -12.71
N ARG A 135 -11.71 -9.23 -11.69
CA ARG A 135 -12.35 -10.50 -11.32
C ARG A 135 -13.77 -10.47 -11.89
N PRO A 136 -14.31 -11.60 -12.39
CA PRO A 136 -15.71 -11.65 -12.76
C PRO A 136 -16.58 -11.45 -11.50
N PHE A 137 -17.38 -10.39 -11.48
CA PHE A 137 -18.42 -10.18 -10.48
C PHE A 137 -19.77 -10.12 -11.19
N SER A 138 -20.70 -10.94 -10.75
CA SER A 138 -22.09 -10.97 -11.20
C SER A 138 -22.84 -9.74 -10.67
N GLY A 139 -22.85 -8.64 -11.42
CA GLY A 139 -23.74 -7.50 -11.14
C GLY A 139 -23.13 -6.11 -11.36
N GLY A 140 -23.47 -5.53 -12.52
CA GLY A 140 -23.76 -4.11 -12.76
C GLY A 140 -22.94 -2.97 -12.11
N LEU A 141 -22.29 -2.20 -13.00
CA LEU A 141 -22.12 -0.73 -12.96
C LEU A 141 -21.13 -0.13 -11.93
N TRP A 142 -19.96 0.31 -12.43
CA TRP A 142 -18.90 0.96 -11.63
C TRP A 142 -18.92 2.49 -11.75
N ARG A 143 -18.88 3.20 -10.61
CA ARG A 143 -18.67 4.65 -10.51
C ARG A 143 -17.20 4.98 -10.18
N PRO A 144 -16.61 6.06 -10.72
CA PRO A 144 -15.18 6.35 -10.60
C PRO A 144 -14.87 7.15 -9.34
N THR A 145 -13.85 6.78 -8.56
CA THR A 145 -13.06 7.75 -7.76
C THR A 145 -11.72 7.20 -7.25
N ARG A 146 -10.65 7.86 -7.72
CA ARG A 146 -9.47 8.49 -7.06
C ARG A 146 -8.51 7.67 -6.18
N LEU A 147 -7.20 7.87 -6.45
CA LEU A 147 -5.98 7.20 -5.98
C LEU A 147 -5.88 5.81 -6.60
N TRP A 148 -4.80 5.34 -7.23
CA TRP A 148 -3.62 6.00 -7.78
C TRP A 148 -3.84 7.29 -8.52
#